data_AF-A0A953SU33-F1
#
_entry.id   AF-A0A953SU33-F1
#
_cell.length_a   1.000
_cell.length_b   1.000
_cell.length_c   1.000
_cell.angle_alpha   90.00
_cell.angle_beta   90.00
_cell.angle_gamma   90.00
#
_symmetry.space_group_name_H-M   'P 1'
#
loop_
_entity.id
_entity.type
_entity.pdbx_description
1 polymer ?
#
loop_
_entity_poly.entity_id
_entity_poly.type
_entity_poly.pdbx_seq_one_letter_code
_entity_poly.pdbx_strand_id
1 'polypeptide(L)'
;MKQKLFSSLLLFFILGNIFLFAQFPAPLNSGNYWIWENENGVRRKTTILDTTVIINDKPYFMYQTDEEFTDTFRYLRFDSKDSLYYVFSKIDTYPNTESPYYKVGWEIGDTIEYYPENAPGEYLSWVESTYETNVFGTKMTVREIRSDYKGLLTQTSLWADEIGRLYEDTEGYIYYVLKGCVINGKVYGDTNYVTSVEEDDVTEMKYELYQNYPNPFNPATSIEYSVPSSEYVSLKVFDILGNEVATLVNESKLSGSYQVSFDASGLASGIYFYKLQTGSYSQSRKMIFLK
;
A
#
# COMPACT_ATOMS: atom_id res chain seq x y z
N MET A 1 36.01 -18.41 2.44
CA MET A 1 34.96 -18.24 1.40
C MET A 1 33.52 -18.45 1.91
N LYS A 2 33.27 -18.96 3.13
CA LYS A 2 31.90 -19.21 3.64
C LYS A 2 31.22 -18.04 4.38
N GLN A 3 31.91 -16.92 4.60
CA GLN A 3 31.38 -15.79 5.38
C GLN A 3 30.65 -14.73 4.52
N LYS A 4 30.79 -14.76 3.19
CA LYS A 4 30.09 -13.84 2.27
C LYS A 4 28.66 -14.28 1.92
N LEU A 5 28.38 -15.58 1.87
CA LEU A 5 27.04 -16.08 1.51
C LEU A 5 25.99 -15.79 2.60
N PHE A 6 26.34 -15.91 3.88
CA PHE A 6 25.39 -15.65 4.98
C PHE A 6 25.03 -14.16 5.11
N SER A 7 25.98 -13.26 4.83
CA SER A 7 25.73 -11.82 4.81
C SER A 7 24.84 -11.42 3.64
N SER A 8 24.98 -12.04 2.47
CA SER A 8 24.16 -11.77 1.28
C SER A 8 22.71 -12.23 1.46
N LEU A 9 22.50 -13.43 2.04
CA LEU A 9 21.17 -13.99 2.25
C LEU A 9 20.37 -13.20 3.32
N LEU A 10 21.06 -12.76 4.37
CA LEU A 10 20.45 -11.96 5.44
C LEU A 10 20.15 -10.52 4.98
N LEU A 11 21.02 -9.93 4.13
CA LEU A 11 20.73 -8.66 3.47
C LEU A 11 19.54 -8.80 2.52
N PHE A 12 19.42 -9.92 1.78
CA PHE A 12 18.28 -10.21 0.91
C PHE A 12 16.96 -10.34 1.68
N PHE A 13 16.96 -10.94 2.88
CA PHE A 13 15.75 -11.03 3.71
C PHE A 13 15.32 -9.68 4.31
N ILE A 14 16.30 -8.84 4.67
CA ILE A 14 16.04 -7.50 5.22
C ILE A 14 15.62 -6.53 4.11
N LEU A 15 16.33 -6.49 2.98
CA LEU A 15 15.95 -5.70 1.79
C LEU A 15 14.66 -6.24 1.15
N GLY A 16 14.47 -7.56 1.17
CA GLY A 16 13.29 -8.23 0.63
C GLY A 16 11.98 -7.93 1.37
N ASN A 17 12.04 -7.48 2.62
CA ASN A 17 10.86 -6.99 3.35
C ASN A 17 10.70 -5.46 3.25
N ILE A 18 11.75 -4.73 2.87
CA ILE A 18 11.76 -3.25 2.88
C ILE A 18 11.42 -2.66 1.49
N PHE A 19 11.54 -3.43 0.39
CA PHE A 19 11.47 -2.90 -0.99
C PHE A 19 10.33 -3.42 -1.88
N LEU A 20 9.37 -4.20 -1.37
CA LEU A 20 8.71 -5.19 -2.22
C LEU A 20 7.22 -5.04 -2.55
N PHE A 21 6.58 -3.90 -2.29
CA PHE A 21 5.11 -3.85 -2.34
C PHE A 21 4.49 -2.70 -3.12
N ALA A 22 5.18 -2.15 -4.10
CA ALA A 22 4.60 -1.06 -4.90
C ALA A 22 4.44 -1.44 -6.37
N GLN A 23 3.48 -2.33 -6.60
CA GLN A 23 2.91 -2.53 -7.94
C GLN A 23 2.17 -1.24 -8.31
N PHE A 24 2.86 -0.32 -8.96
CA PHE A 24 2.25 0.93 -9.36
C PHE A 24 1.41 0.73 -10.63
N PRO A 25 0.07 0.85 -10.55
CA PRO A 25 -0.79 0.71 -11.71
C PRO A 25 -0.56 1.83 -12.73
N ALA A 26 -0.77 1.51 -14.00
CA ALA A 26 -0.95 2.47 -15.08
C ALA A 26 -1.78 1.78 -16.18
N PRO A 27 -2.66 2.47 -16.92
CA PRO A 27 -2.99 3.90 -16.81
C PRO A 27 -3.96 4.24 -15.67
N LEU A 28 -3.92 5.49 -15.20
CA LEU A 28 -4.55 5.95 -13.95
C LEU A 28 -6.02 6.41 -14.06
N ASN A 29 -6.85 5.79 -14.90
CA ASN A 29 -8.27 6.17 -14.96
C ASN A 29 -9.08 5.51 -13.84
N SER A 30 -9.99 6.28 -13.24
CA SER A 30 -10.94 5.81 -12.23
C SER A 30 -11.66 4.54 -12.69
N GLY A 31 -11.70 3.54 -11.81
CA GLY A 31 -12.32 2.24 -12.10
C GLY A 31 -11.43 1.26 -12.87
N ASN A 32 -10.24 1.67 -13.34
CA ASN A 32 -9.26 0.71 -13.84
C ASN A 32 -8.80 -0.22 -12.71
N TYR A 33 -8.66 -1.51 -13.01
CA TYR A 33 -8.11 -2.46 -12.04
C TYR A 33 -7.28 -3.56 -12.69
N TRP A 34 -6.40 -4.16 -11.89
CA TRP A 34 -5.48 -5.24 -12.28
C TRP A 34 -5.58 -6.38 -11.28
N ILE A 35 -5.45 -7.60 -11.77
CA ILE A 35 -5.31 -8.83 -10.98
C ILE A 35 -3.92 -9.40 -11.20
N TRP A 36 -3.18 -9.48 -10.12
CA TRP A 36 -1.83 -10.01 -10.07
C TRP A 36 -1.83 -11.34 -9.35
N GLU A 37 -0.89 -12.20 -9.67
CA GLU A 37 -0.67 -13.47 -8.98
C GLU A 37 0.81 -13.59 -8.66
N ASN A 38 1.13 -13.95 -7.42
CA ASN A 38 2.50 -14.23 -7.01
C ASN A 38 2.90 -15.68 -7.31
N GLU A 39 4.16 -16.03 -7.06
CA GLU A 39 4.69 -17.39 -7.22
C GLU A 39 3.93 -18.47 -6.44
N ASN A 40 3.23 -18.09 -5.36
CA ASN A 40 2.43 -18.99 -4.53
C ASN A 40 0.97 -19.13 -5.02
N GLY A 41 0.61 -18.50 -6.14
CA GLY A 41 -0.75 -18.51 -6.67
C GLY A 41 -1.73 -17.56 -5.97
N VAL A 42 -1.24 -16.73 -5.03
CA VAL A 42 -2.09 -15.77 -4.31
C VAL A 42 -2.40 -14.62 -5.25
N ARG A 43 -3.70 -14.38 -5.48
CA ARG A 43 -4.16 -13.28 -6.32
C ARG A 43 -4.38 -12.01 -5.53
N ARG A 44 -4.04 -10.87 -6.14
CA ARG A 44 -4.25 -9.53 -5.57
C ARG A 44 -4.93 -8.63 -6.58
N LYS A 45 -5.91 -7.85 -6.14
CA LYS A 45 -6.50 -6.80 -6.96
C LYS A 45 -5.92 -5.45 -6.58
N THR A 46 -5.64 -4.63 -7.60
CA THR A 46 -5.30 -3.21 -7.44
C THR A 46 -6.29 -2.39 -8.25
N THR A 47 -6.92 -1.37 -7.67
CA THR A 47 -7.98 -0.55 -8.29
C THR A 47 -7.69 0.94 -8.17
N ILE A 48 -7.82 1.71 -9.24
CA ILE A 48 -7.82 3.18 -9.18
C ILE A 48 -9.16 3.67 -8.66
N LEU A 49 -9.12 4.48 -7.60
CA LEU A 49 -10.30 5.03 -6.96
C LEU A 49 -10.78 6.31 -7.67
N ASP A 50 -12.08 6.59 -7.56
CA ASP A 50 -12.71 7.81 -8.07
C ASP A 50 -12.48 9.01 -7.15
N THR A 51 -11.24 9.16 -6.66
CA THR A 51 -10.85 10.21 -5.72
C THR A 51 -9.59 10.88 -6.23
N THR A 52 -9.68 12.18 -6.48
CA THR A 52 -8.52 13.03 -6.78
C THR A 52 -8.13 13.83 -5.55
N VAL A 53 -6.86 13.75 -5.17
CA VAL A 53 -6.26 14.53 -4.09
C VAL A 53 -5.29 15.54 -4.68
N ILE A 54 -5.30 16.78 -4.18
CA ILE A 54 -4.34 17.81 -4.58
C ILE A 54 -3.17 17.81 -3.61
N ILE A 55 -1.96 17.63 -4.13
CA ILE A 55 -0.71 17.68 -3.36
C ILE A 55 0.26 18.58 -4.12
N ASN A 56 0.80 19.61 -3.45
CA ASN A 56 1.70 20.59 -4.08
C ASN A 56 1.16 21.14 -5.42
N ASP A 57 -0.12 21.50 -5.45
CA ASP A 57 -0.85 22.00 -6.63
C ASP A 57 -0.97 21.03 -7.82
N LYS A 58 -0.68 19.74 -7.62
CA LYS A 58 -0.83 18.69 -8.64
C LYS A 58 -1.95 17.71 -8.24
N PRO A 59 -2.79 17.26 -9.19
CA PRO A 59 -3.80 16.24 -8.93
C PRO A 59 -3.19 14.84 -8.93
N TYR A 60 -3.56 14.03 -7.95
CA TYR A 60 -3.18 12.63 -7.83
C TYR A 60 -4.42 11.75 -7.66
N PHE A 61 -4.40 10.58 -8.28
CA PHE A 61 -5.31 9.47 -8.07
C PHE A 61 -4.90 8.69 -6.82
N MET A 62 -5.89 8.25 -6.05
CA MET A 62 -5.69 7.22 -5.06
C MET A 62 -5.90 5.84 -5.70
N TYR A 63 -5.19 4.84 -5.21
CA TYR A 63 -5.48 3.45 -5.53
C TYR A 63 -5.57 2.60 -4.27
N GLN A 64 -6.28 1.48 -4.38
CA GLN A 64 -6.43 0.49 -3.32
C GLN A 64 -5.89 -0.86 -3.82
N THR A 65 -5.19 -1.57 -2.94
CA THR A 65 -4.75 -2.95 -3.14
C THR A 65 -5.25 -3.80 -1.97
N ASP A 66 -5.64 -5.04 -2.24
CA ASP A 66 -6.19 -5.98 -1.23
C ASP A 66 -5.13 -6.54 -0.24
N GLU A 67 -4.18 -5.72 0.23
CA GLU A 67 -3.23 -6.13 1.28
C GLU A 67 -3.79 -5.87 2.69
N GLU A 68 -3.68 -6.85 3.59
CA GLU A 68 -4.11 -6.75 5.00
C GLU A 68 -3.32 -5.73 5.83
N PHE A 69 -2.20 -5.20 5.34
CA PHE A 69 -1.40 -4.25 6.09
C PHE A 69 -0.68 -3.31 5.15
N THR A 70 -1.18 -2.09 5.00
CA THR A 70 -0.38 -0.85 5.11
C THR A 70 -1.30 0.37 5.06
N ASP A 71 -1.25 1.17 6.11
CA ASP A 71 -1.90 2.48 6.27
C ASP A 71 -1.35 3.57 5.32
N THR A 72 -0.66 3.19 4.23
CA THR A 72 -0.04 4.10 3.29
C THR A 72 -0.89 4.20 2.03
N PHE A 73 -1.89 5.09 2.06
CA PHE A 73 -2.48 5.57 0.81
C PHE A 73 -1.35 6.12 -0.08
N ARG A 74 -1.13 5.48 -1.22
CA ARG A 74 -0.20 5.97 -2.24
C ARG A 74 -0.95 6.78 -3.28
N TYR A 75 -0.36 7.90 -3.66
CA TYR A 75 -0.96 8.87 -4.57
C TYR A 75 -0.21 8.81 -5.90
N LEU A 76 -0.92 8.59 -7.00
CA LEU A 76 -0.32 8.45 -8.32
C LEU A 76 -0.77 9.56 -9.24
N ARG A 77 0.12 10.07 -10.09
CA ARG A 77 -0.29 10.98 -11.15
C ARG A 77 0.44 10.67 -12.44
N PHE A 78 -0.14 11.15 -13.53
CA PHE A 78 0.49 11.16 -14.84
C PHE A 78 0.72 12.61 -15.24
N ASP A 79 1.91 12.91 -15.76
CA ASP A 79 2.22 14.20 -16.37
C ASP A 79 2.33 14.04 -17.88
N SER A 80 1.45 14.72 -18.61
CA SER A 80 1.42 14.62 -20.07
C SER A 80 2.55 15.40 -20.75
N LYS A 81 3.28 16.26 -20.02
CA LYS A 81 4.38 17.05 -20.60
C LYS A 81 5.64 16.22 -20.84
N ASP A 82 5.93 15.29 -19.93
CA ASP A 82 7.09 14.41 -19.99
C ASP A 82 6.70 12.93 -20.19
N SER A 83 5.40 12.64 -20.23
CA SER A 83 4.84 11.30 -20.37
C SER A 83 5.22 10.36 -19.21
N LEU A 84 5.46 10.90 -18.02
CA LEU A 84 5.84 10.14 -16.83
C LEU A 84 4.67 9.94 -15.87
N TYR A 85 4.62 8.73 -15.33
CA TYR A 85 3.86 8.43 -14.13
C TYR A 85 4.72 8.60 -12.89
N TYR A 86 4.11 9.18 -11.86
CA TYR A 86 4.73 9.51 -10.60
C TYR A 86 3.97 8.87 -9.44
N VAL A 87 4.72 8.43 -8.44
CA VAL A 87 4.20 8.11 -7.12
C VAL A 87 4.59 9.23 -6.17
N PHE A 88 3.64 9.61 -5.31
CA PHE A 88 3.88 10.45 -4.15
C PHE A 88 3.64 9.65 -2.88
N SER A 89 4.63 9.72 -2.00
CA SER A 89 4.74 8.90 -0.80
C SER A 89 4.65 9.80 0.42
N LYS A 90 3.60 9.61 1.22
CA LYS A 90 3.40 10.34 2.47
C LYS A 90 3.82 9.44 3.63
N ILE A 91 5.05 9.62 4.10
CA ILE A 91 5.62 8.87 5.22
C ILE A 91 5.98 9.86 6.31
N ASP A 92 5.42 9.70 7.51
CA ASP A 92 5.63 10.64 8.63
C ASP A 92 7.11 10.76 9.06
N THR A 93 7.95 9.79 8.70
CA THR A 93 9.37 9.69 9.09
C THR A 93 10.36 10.11 8.00
N TYR A 94 9.93 10.37 6.77
CA TYR A 94 10.78 10.78 5.65
C TYR A 94 10.21 12.03 4.96
N PRO A 95 11.04 12.81 4.22
CA PRO A 95 10.52 13.89 3.41
C PRO A 95 9.49 13.32 2.42
N ASN A 96 8.35 13.99 2.30
CA ASN A 96 7.39 13.69 1.25
C ASN A 96 8.08 13.82 -0.11
N THR A 97 8.28 12.70 -0.80
CA THR A 97 8.96 12.67 -2.10
C THR A 97 7.99 12.23 -3.19
N GLU A 98 8.19 12.84 -4.36
CA GLU A 98 7.59 12.40 -5.61
C GLU A 98 8.68 11.73 -6.45
N SER A 99 8.42 10.52 -6.92
CA SER A 99 9.36 9.72 -7.71
C SER A 99 8.69 9.23 -9.00
N PRO A 100 9.33 9.34 -10.17
CA PRO A 100 8.83 8.73 -11.40
C PRO A 100 8.97 7.20 -11.35
N TYR A 101 7.99 6.46 -11.86
CA TYR A 101 8.05 4.99 -11.88
C TYR A 101 7.82 4.36 -13.26
N TYR A 102 7.27 5.10 -14.23
CA TYR A 102 7.07 4.61 -15.59
C TYR A 102 6.97 5.76 -16.60
N LYS A 103 7.52 5.57 -17.80
CA LYS A 103 7.42 6.51 -18.93
C LYS A 103 6.63 5.88 -20.08
N VAL A 104 5.58 6.55 -20.53
CA VAL A 104 4.84 6.13 -21.73
C VAL A 104 5.72 6.37 -22.96
N GLY A 105 5.78 5.37 -23.84
CA GLY A 105 6.59 5.49 -25.06
C GLY A 105 8.09 5.42 -24.82
N TRP A 106 8.54 4.82 -23.71
CA TRP A 106 9.96 4.75 -23.35
C TRP A 106 10.80 4.04 -24.43
N GLU A 107 11.89 4.65 -24.91
CA GLU A 107 12.77 4.06 -25.92
C GLU A 107 14.09 3.55 -25.35
N ILE A 108 14.78 2.67 -26.08
CA ILE A 108 16.12 2.19 -25.70
C ILE A 108 17.08 3.38 -25.64
N GLY A 109 17.80 3.51 -24.53
CA GLY A 109 18.76 4.59 -24.26
C GLY A 109 18.23 5.70 -23.36
N ASP A 110 16.91 5.81 -23.19
CA ASP A 110 16.32 6.67 -22.16
C ASP A 110 16.49 6.03 -20.76
N THR A 111 16.66 6.86 -19.73
CA THR A 111 16.77 6.42 -18.34
C THR A 111 15.81 7.16 -17.41
N ILE A 112 15.45 6.54 -16.29
CA ILE A 112 14.69 7.17 -15.20
C ILE A 112 15.40 6.85 -13.88
N GLU A 113 15.58 7.87 -13.05
CA GLU A 113 16.05 7.71 -11.68
C GLU A 113 14.85 7.64 -10.74
N TYR A 114 14.71 6.51 -10.05
CA TYR A 114 13.65 6.26 -9.09
C TYR A 114 14.20 6.23 -7.67
N TYR A 115 13.62 7.02 -6.77
CA TYR A 115 14.01 7.07 -5.36
C TYR A 115 13.05 6.24 -4.51
N PRO A 116 13.45 5.02 -4.08
CA PRO A 116 12.63 4.17 -3.23
C PRO A 116 12.46 4.76 -1.83
N GLU A 117 11.23 4.71 -1.35
CA GLU A 117 10.76 5.31 -0.09
C GLU A 117 11.55 4.89 1.16
N ASN A 118 12.11 3.68 1.17
CA ASN A 118 12.77 3.09 2.34
C ASN A 118 14.26 2.73 2.10
N ALA A 119 14.89 3.23 1.03
CA ALA A 119 16.31 2.99 0.74
C ALA A 119 17.14 4.27 0.64
N PRO A 120 18.38 4.25 1.14
CA PRO A 120 19.36 5.26 0.80
C PRO A 120 19.91 5.05 -0.62
N GLY A 121 19.26 5.60 -1.64
CA GLY A 121 19.79 5.57 -3.01
C GLY A 121 18.73 5.78 -4.07
N GLU A 122 19.14 5.61 -5.31
CA GLU A 122 18.27 5.64 -6.48
C GLU A 122 18.43 4.35 -7.27
N TYR A 123 17.35 3.86 -7.84
CA TYR A 123 17.39 2.91 -8.93
C TYR A 123 17.62 3.70 -10.22
N LEU A 124 18.56 3.24 -11.03
CA LEU A 124 18.63 3.64 -12.42
C LEU A 124 17.87 2.61 -13.24
N SER A 125 16.79 3.04 -13.88
CA SER A 125 15.96 2.20 -14.73
C SER A 125 16.16 2.55 -16.21
N TRP A 126 16.18 1.54 -17.08
CA TRP A 126 16.31 1.70 -18.54
C TRP A 126 15.54 0.62 -19.31
N VAL A 127 15.22 0.91 -20.57
CA VAL A 127 14.65 -0.09 -21.49
C VAL A 127 15.77 -0.98 -22.03
N GLU A 128 15.72 -2.25 -21.66
CA GLU A 128 16.67 -3.27 -22.13
C GLU A 128 16.26 -3.79 -23.52
N SER A 129 14.97 -4.04 -23.72
CA SER A 129 14.46 -4.53 -24.99
C SER A 129 13.03 -4.04 -25.26
N THR A 130 12.65 -4.02 -26.53
CA THR A 130 11.29 -3.69 -26.98
C THR A 130 10.89 -4.62 -28.09
N TYR A 131 9.71 -5.22 -27.99
CA TYR A 131 9.22 -6.19 -28.96
C TYR A 131 7.68 -6.21 -29.00
N GLU A 132 7.12 -6.61 -30.14
CA GLU A 132 5.67 -6.84 -30.25
C GLU A 132 5.33 -8.29 -29.86
N THR A 133 4.31 -8.47 -29.03
CA THR A 133 3.80 -9.79 -28.67
C THR A 133 2.30 -9.76 -28.39
N ASN A 134 1.67 -10.93 -28.33
CA ASN A 134 0.27 -11.05 -27.92
C ASN A 134 0.17 -11.06 -26.40
N VAL A 135 -0.48 -10.05 -25.83
CA VAL A 135 -0.83 -9.98 -24.41
C VAL A 135 -2.35 -10.12 -24.30
N PHE A 136 -2.80 -11.20 -23.64
CA PHE A 136 -4.22 -11.54 -23.52
C PHE A 136 -5.00 -11.51 -24.85
N GLY A 137 -4.37 -12.00 -25.92
CA GLY A 137 -4.98 -12.05 -27.26
C GLY A 137 -4.99 -10.73 -28.03
N THR A 138 -4.39 -9.66 -27.48
CA THR A 138 -4.19 -8.38 -28.17
C THR A 138 -2.71 -8.20 -28.48
N LYS A 139 -2.36 -7.85 -29.73
CA LYS A 139 -0.98 -7.51 -30.09
C LYS A 139 -0.60 -6.17 -29.46
N MET A 140 0.46 -6.14 -28.67
CA MET A 140 0.95 -4.96 -27.94
C MET A 140 2.45 -4.83 -28.09
N THR A 141 2.95 -3.60 -27.97
CA THR A 141 4.39 -3.35 -27.80
C THR A 141 4.74 -3.54 -26.33
N VAL A 142 5.64 -4.47 -26.04
CA VAL A 142 6.12 -4.77 -24.69
C VAL A 142 7.56 -4.30 -24.56
N ARG A 143 7.85 -3.67 -23.40
CA ARG A 143 9.18 -3.21 -23.02
C ARG A 143 9.68 -4.01 -21.83
N GLU A 144 10.87 -4.52 -21.93
CA GLU A 144 11.62 -5.03 -20.79
C GLU A 144 12.41 -3.88 -20.18
N ILE A 145 12.10 -3.58 -18.93
CA ILE A 145 12.73 -2.52 -18.15
C ILE A 145 13.61 -3.18 -17.11
N ARG A 146 14.89 -2.82 -17.12
CA ARG A 146 15.86 -3.20 -16.10
C ARG A 146 16.04 -2.03 -15.15
N SER A 147 16.10 -2.33 -13.86
CA SER A 147 16.38 -1.34 -12.81
C SER A 147 17.52 -1.84 -11.94
N ASP A 148 18.55 -1.03 -11.78
CA ASP A 148 19.72 -1.34 -10.95
C ASP A 148 19.78 -0.41 -9.75
N TYR A 149 19.90 -1.01 -8.56
CA TYR A 149 20.15 -0.29 -7.32
C TYR A 149 21.65 -0.33 -7.00
N LYS A 150 22.41 0.57 -7.61
CA LYS A 150 23.85 0.77 -7.35
C LYS A 150 24.68 -0.53 -7.44
N GLY A 151 24.33 -1.44 -8.34
CA GLY A 151 24.98 -2.74 -8.52
C GLY A 151 24.72 -3.76 -7.42
N LEU A 152 23.81 -3.48 -6.49
CA LEU A 152 23.48 -4.35 -5.36
C LEU A 152 22.24 -5.21 -5.62
N LEU A 153 21.33 -4.74 -6.46
CA LEU A 153 20.05 -5.38 -6.71
C LEU A 153 19.52 -4.99 -8.08
N THR A 154 19.15 -5.99 -8.87
CA THR A 154 18.58 -5.83 -10.20
C THR A 154 17.13 -6.28 -10.22
N GLN A 155 16.27 -5.45 -10.80
CA GLN A 155 14.86 -5.77 -11.05
C GLN A 155 14.58 -5.77 -12.54
N THR A 156 13.70 -6.67 -12.96
CA THR A 156 13.16 -6.70 -14.32
C THR A 156 11.66 -6.53 -14.25
N SER A 157 11.12 -5.66 -15.10
CA SER A 157 9.68 -5.58 -15.29
C SER A 157 9.33 -5.55 -16.78
N LEU A 158 8.20 -6.15 -17.13
CA LEU A 158 7.65 -6.04 -18.48
C LEU A 158 6.48 -5.07 -18.45
N TRP A 159 6.40 -4.18 -19.43
CA TRP A 159 5.35 -3.17 -19.52
C TRP A 159 4.76 -3.05 -20.91
N ALA A 160 3.46 -2.81 -20.97
CA ALA A 160 2.76 -2.35 -22.17
C ALA A 160 2.06 -1.03 -21.82
N ASP A 161 2.20 -0.01 -22.66
CA ASP A 161 1.64 1.33 -22.38
C ASP A 161 0.12 1.31 -22.18
N GLU A 162 -0.55 0.40 -22.88
CA GLU A 162 -2.01 0.30 -22.92
C GLU A 162 -2.60 -0.27 -21.63
N ILE A 163 -1.88 -1.15 -20.94
CA ILE A 163 -2.40 -1.91 -19.80
C ILE A 163 -1.48 -1.95 -18.57
N GLY A 164 -0.32 -1.31 -18.66
CA GLY A 164 0.64 -1.20 -17.56
C GLY A 164 1.63 -2.36 -17.48
N ARG A 165 2.12 -2.58 -16.27
CA ARG A 165 3.08 -3.64 -15.94
C ARG A 165 2.43 -5.01 -16.21
N LEU A 166 3.22 -5.99 -16.64
CA LEU A 166 2.79 -7.36 -16.95
C LEU A 166 3.45 -8.38 -16.04
N TYR A 167 4.65 -8.03 -15.57
CA TYR A 167 5.57 -8.94 -14.90
C TYR A 167 6.56 -8.13 -14.07
N GLU A 168 6.96 -8.68 -12.94
CA GLU A 168 8.03 -8.15 -12.10
C GLU A 168 8.84 -9.28 -11.46
N ASP A 169 10.15 -9.19 -11.60
CA ASP A 169 11.13 -10.01 -10.88
C ASP A 169 12.18 -9.16 -10.17
N THR A 170 12.83 -9.75 -9.18
CA THR A 170 14.06 -9.22 -8.61
C THR A 170 15.07 -10.37 -8.57
N GLU A 171 16.22 -10.20 -9.21
CA GLU A 171 17.29 -11.21 -9.22
C GLU A 171 16.81 -12.60 -9.68
N GLY A 172 15.85 -12.65 -10.61
CA GLY A 172 15.26 -13.87 -11.15
C GLY A 172 14.14 -14.50 -10.32
N TYR A 173 13.79 -13.93 -9.15
CA TYR A 173 12.63 -14.33 -8.36
C TYR A 173 11.39 -13.61 -8.87
N ILE A 174 10.41 -14.36 -9.38
CA ILE A 174 9.16 -13.81 -9.93
C ILE A 174 8.26 -13.42 -8.76
N TYR A 175 8.02 -12.13 -8.59
CA TYR A 175 7.15 -11.65 -7.52
C TYR A 175 5.70 -11.63 -7.95
N TYR A 176 5.42 -11.08 -9.14
CA TYR A 176 4.06 -10.92 -9.62
C TYR A 176 3.96 -11.04 -11.14
N VAL A 177 2.88 -11.67 -11.57
CA VAL A 177 2.48 -11.78 -12.97
C VAL A 177 1.06 -11.26 -13.12
N LEU A 178 0.83 -10.41 -14.13
CA LEU A 178 -0.50 -9.95 -14.45
C LEU A 178 -1.33 -11.13 -14.99
N LYS A 179 -2.49 -11.39 -14.39
CA LYS A 179 -3.43 -12.42 -14.85
C LYS A 179 -4.56 -11.82 -15.67
N GLY A 180 -4.99 -10.60 -15.33
CA GLY A 180 -5.98 -9.85 -16.09
C GLY A 180 -6.14 -8.42 -15.57
N CYS A 181 -6.81 -7.59 -16.34
CA CYS A 181 -7.12 -6.20 -15.97
C CYS A 181 -8.37 -5.69 -16.69
N VAL A 182 -8.96 -4.63 -16.15
CA VAL A 182 -9.97 -3.84 -16.85
C VAL A 182 -9.45 -2.42 -16.98
N ILE A 183 -9.28 -2.00 -18.22
CA ILE A 183 -8.78 -0.66 -18.56
C ILE A 183 -9.84 0.06 -19.38
N ASN A 184 -10.36 1.16 -18.85
CA ASN A 184 -11.42 1.97 -19.47
C ASN A 184 -12.64 1.12 -19.90
N GLY A 185 -13.03 0.16 -19.05
CA GLY A 185 -14.13 -0.77 -19.31
C GLY A 185 -13.80 -1.94 -20.26
N LYS A 186 -12.60 -1.98 -20.87
CA LYS A 186 -12.16 -3.12 -21.68
C LYS A 186 -11.47 -4.17 -20.80
N VAL A 187 -11.93 -5.41 -20.91
CA VAL A 187 -11.42 -6.57 -20.17
C VAL A 187 -10.25 -7.20 -20.92
N TYR A 188 -9.19 -7.53 -20.19
CA TYR A 188 -8.04 -8.29 -20.65
C TYR A 188 -7.74 -9.43 -19.69
N GLY A 189 -7.47 -10.63 -20.23
CA GLY A 189 -7.01 -11.77 -19.44
C GLY A 189 -8.07 -12.33 -18.48
N ASP A 190 -7.59 -13.01 -17.46
CA ASP A 190 -8.41 -13.60 -16.40
C ASP A 190 -8.69 -12.55 -15.31
N THR A 191 -9.86 -11.92 -15.40
CA THR A 191 -10.35 -10.99 -14.39
C THR A 191 -11.15 -11.68 -13.29
N ASN A 192 -11.15 -13.01 -13.21
CA ASN A 192 -11.79 -13.71 -12.11
C ASN A 192 -10.97 -13.50 -10.85
N TYR A 193 -11.47 -12.61 -10.00
CA TYR A 193 -10.97 -12.42 -8.67
C TYR A 193 -11.87 -13.17 -7.70
N VAL A 194 -11.64 -14.48 -7.58
CA VAL A 194 -12.21 -15.27 -6.48
C VAL A 194 -11.14 -15.24 -5.40
N THR A 195 -11.29 -14.36 -4.41
CA THR A 195 -10.59 -14.55 -3.14
C THR A 195 -10.99 -15.93 -2.66
N SER A 196 -10.04 -16.83 -2.42
CA SER A 196 -10.35 -18.10 -1.77
C SER A 196 -11.05 -17.77 -0.46
N VAL A 197 -12.36 -17.98 -0.45
CA VAL A 197 -13.18 -17.92 0.74
C VAL A 197 -12.78 -19.16 1.54
N GLU A 198 -11.83 -19.01 2.47
CA GLU A 198 -12.13 -19.61 3.76
C GLU A 198 -13.44 -18.94 4.20
N GLU A 199 -14.45 -19.75 4.52
CA GLU A 199 -15.76 -19.28 4.98
C GLU A 199 -15.59 -18.41 6.22
N ASP A 200 -15.31 -17.14 6.01
CA ASP A 200 -15.65 -16.07 6.92
C ASP A 200 -16.62 -15.17 6.15
N ASP A 201 -17.84 -15.09 6.68
CA ASP A 201 -18.92 -14.22 6.24
C ASP A 201 -18.38 -12.93 5.60
N VAL A 202 -18.93 -12.54 4.44
CA VAL A 202 -18.91 -11.13 3.99
C VAL A 202 -19.64 -10.34 5.06
N THR A 203 -18.92 -10.00 6.12
CA THR A 203 -19.38 -9.09 7.13
C THR A 203 -19.19 -7.73 6.49
N GLU A 204 -20.31 -7.12 6.11
CA GLU A 204 -20.39 -5.67 5.98
C GLU A 204 -19.47 -5.06 7.04
N MET A 205 -18.52 -4.20 6.66
CA MET A 205 -17.70 -3.49 7.64
C MET A 205 -18.67 -2.92 8.67
N LYS A 206 -18.46 -3.24 9.95
CA LYS A 206 -19.31 -2.75 11.03
C LYS A 206 -18.53 -1.72 11.81
N TYR A 207 -19.26 -0.92 12.55
CA TYR A 207 -18.66 -0.23 13.66
C TYR A 207 -18.10 -1.28 14.63
N GLU A 208 -16.79 -1.28 14.82
CA GLU A 208 -16.11 -2.13 15.79
C GLU A 208 -14.96 -1.35 16.43
N LEU A 209 -14.83 -1.47 17.73
CA LEU A 209 -13.69 -1.04 18.53
C LEU A 209 -12.98 -2.30 18.98
N TYR A 210 -11.73 -2.49 18.62
CA TYR A 210 -10.98 -3.70 18.95
C TYR A 210 -10.31 -3.61 20.32
N GLN A 211 -9.92 -4.76 20.85
CA GLN A 211 -9.14 -4.82 22.08
C GLN A 211 -7.77 -4.20 21.86
N ASN A 212 -7.35 -3.30 22.75
CA ASN A 212 -6.03 -2.69 22.67
C ASN A 212 -4.91 -3.74 22.75
N TYR A 213 -3.82 -3.56 22.02
CA TYR A 213 -2.65 -4.44 22.05
C TYR A 213 -1.33 -3.65 22.22
N PRO A 214 -0.47 -4.06 23.16
CA PRO A 214 -0.66 -5.13 24.14
C PRO A 214 -1.73 -4.77 25.19
N ASN A 215 -2.31 -5.77 25.87
CA ASN A 215 -3.14 -5.59 27.08
C ASN A 215 -2.94 -6.79 28.03
N PRO A 216 -2.35 -6.62 29.22
CA PRO A 216 -1.88 -5.36 29.82
C PRO A 216 -0.74 -4.68 29.04
N PHE A 217 -0.57 -3.37 29.21
CA PHE A 217 0.44 -2.57 28.50
C PHE A 217 1.35 -1.75 29.41
N ASN A 218 2.53 -1.36 28.90
CA ASN A 218 3.48 -0.45 29.56
C ASN A 218 4.46 0.21 28.55
N PRO A 219 4.59 1.56 28.51
CA PRO A 219 3.58 2.54 28.89
C PRO A 219 2.56 2.77 27.77
N ALA A 220 2.79 2.20 26.58
CA ALA A 220 2.01 2.45 25.39
C ALA A 220 1.26 1.21 24.88
N THR A 221 0.13 1.44 24.23
CA THR A 221 -0.69 0.43 23.56
C THR A 221 -1.28 1.00 22.28
N SER A 222 -1.69 0.12 21.35
CA SER A 222 -2.44 0.50 20.16
C SER A 222 -3.90 0.13 20.31
N ILE A 223 -4.79 1.00 19.84
CA ILE A 223 -6.24 0.79 19.80
C ILE A 223 -6.67 0.86 18.33
N GLU A 224 -7.26 -0.22 17.85
CA GLU A 224 -7.83 -0.30 16.50
C GLU A 224 -9.35 -0.12 16.55
N TYR A 225 -9.93 0.47 15.50
CA TYR A 225 -11.36 0.59 15.31
C TYR A 225 -11.74 0.70 13.83
N SER A 226 -12.95 0.28 13.46
CA SER A 226 -13.51 0.39 12.12
C SER A 226 -14.75 1.26 12.08
N VAL A 227 -14.90 2.00 10.98
CA VAL A 227 -16.03 2.88 10.70
C VAL A 227 -16.52 2.53 9.29
N PRO A 228 -17.79 2.13 9.09
CA PRO A 228 -18.27 1.63 7.80
C PRO A 228 -18.73 2.73 6.84
N SER A 229 -18.93 3.95 7.33
CA SER A 229 -19.35 5.10 6.54
C SER A 229 -18.69 6.38 7.04
N SER A 230 -18.63 7.41 6.20
CA SER A 230 -18.04 8.69 6.61
C SER A 230 -18.88 9.35 7.71
N GLU A 231 -18.29 9.49 8.90
CA GLU A 231 -18.94 10.05 10.09
C GLU A 231 -17.95 10.77 11.02
N TYR A 232 -18.47 11.53 11.96
CA TYR A 232 -17.69 12.16 13.02
C TYR A 232 -17.40 11.16 14.15
N VAL A 233 -16.11 10.94 14.44
CA VAL A 233 -15.65 9.92 15.38
C VAL A 233 -15.00 10.57 16.60
N SER A 234 -15.40 10.11 17.78
CA SER A 234 -14.78 10.44 19.07
C SER A 234 -14.27 9.17 19.75
N LEU A 235 -12.97 9.07 19.99
CA LEU A 235 -12.35 8.01 20.77
C LEU A 235 -11.67 8.62 22.01
N LYS A 236 -12.15 8.24 23.20
CA LYS A 236 -11.74 8.84 24.47
C LYS A 236 -11.42 7.78 25.51
N VAL A 237 -10.54 8.11 26.44
CA VAL A 237 -10.10 7.26 27.55
C VAL A 237 -10.64 7.80 28.87
N PHE A 238 -11.09 6.91 29.75
CA PHE A 238 -11.71 7.19 31.03
C PHE A 238 -11.08 6.34 32.15
N ASP A 239 -11.04 6.89 33.36
CA ASP A 239 -10.70 6.14 34.57
C ASP A 239 -11.90 5.31 35.09
N ILE A 240 -11.70 4.57 36.19
CA ILE A 240 -12.75 3.74 36.80
C ILE A 240 -13.92 4.54 37.40
N LEU A 241 -13.74 5.84 37.63
CA LEU A 241 -14.77 6.76 38.12
C LEU A 241 -15.55 7.40 36.96
N GLY A 242 -15.13 7.16 35.71
CA GLY A 242 -15.72 7.74 34.51
C GLY A 242 -15.20 9.13 34.15
N ASN A 243 -14.10 9.59 34.75
CA ASN A 243 -13.47 10.85 34.35
C ASN A 243 -12.71 10.64 33.05
N GLU A 244 -12.88 11.55 32.09
CA GLU A 244 -12.09 11.57 30.86
C GLU A 244 -10.63 11.93 31.21
N VAL A 245 -9.69 11.06 30.82
CA VAL A 245 -8.26 11.26 31.05
C VAL A 245 -7.48 11.53 29.76
N ALA A 246 -8.05 11.17 28.59
CA ALA A 246 -7.48 11.51 27.29
C ALA A 246 -8.55 11.50 26.19
N THR A 247 -8.38 12.36 25.19
CA THR A 247 -9.07 12.27 23.89
C THR A 247 -8.04 11.84 22.84
N LEU A 248 -8.27 10.71 22.18
CA LEU A 248 -7.37 10.14 21.17
C LEU A 248 -7.79 10.52 19.75
N VAL A 249 -9.09 10.61 19.50
CA VAL A 249 -9.67 10.99 18.20
C VAL A 249 -10.89 11.86 18.46
N ASN A 250 -11.07 12.94 17.70
CA ASN A 250 -12.24 13.82 17.76
C ASN A 250 -12.40 14.60 16.44
N GLU A 251 -12.68 13.87 15.35
CA GLU A 251 -12.71 14.41 13.99
C GLU A 251 -13.56 13.55 13.04
N SER A 252 -13.85 14.07 11.85
CA SER A 252 -14.51 13.30 10.79
C SER A 252 -13.57 12.28 10.16
N LYS A 253 -14.03 11.04 10.05
CA LYS A 253 -13.35 9.94 9.37
C LYS A 253 -14.15 9.48 8.15
N LEU A 254 -13.46 8.86 7.20
CA LEU A 254 -14.10 8.15 6.09
C LEU A 254 -14.43 6.71 6.51
N SER A 255 -15.03 5.93 5.61
CA SER A 255 -15.13 4.49 5.82
C SER A 255 -13.74 3.87 5.81
N GLY A 256 -13.43 3.01 6.78
CA GLY A 256 -12.14 2.35 6.92
C GLY A 256 -11.85 1.86 8.34
N SER A 257 -10.72 1.17 8.48
CA SER A 257 -10.13 0.80 9.76
C SER A 257 -9.02 1.78 10.12
N TYR A 258 -8.85 2.03 11.41
CA TYR A 258 -7.93 3.03 11.95
C TYR A 258 -7.23 2.50 13.18
N GLN A 259 -5.96 2.88 13.36
CA GLN A 259 -5.17 2.60 14.56
C GLN A 259 -4.74 3.90 15.24
N VAL A 260 -4.80 3.94 16.56
CA VAL A 260 -4.27 5.05 17.36
C VAL A 260 -3.42 4.53 18.52
N SER A 261 -2.29 5.18 18.78
CA SER A 261 -1.46 4.88 19.94
C SER A 261 -1.91 5.66 21.17
N PHE A 262 -1.90 5.00 22.32
CA PHE A 262 -2.15 5.62 23.63
C PHE A 262 -0.95 5.40 24.55
N ASP A 263 -0.36 6.48 25.05
CA ASP A 263 0.71 6.48 26.05
C ASP A 263 0.15 6.91 27.42
N ALA A 264 0.26 6.00 28.41
CA ALA A 264 -0.22 6.19 29.77
C ALA A 264 0.90 6.54 30.78
N SER A 265 2.09 6.93 30.33
CA SER A 265 3.24 7.24 31.20
C SER A 265 2.94 8.25 32.32
N GLY A 266 2.04 9.20 32.06
CA GLY A 266 1.54 10.20 33.02
C GLY A 266 0.44 9.72 33.98
N LEU A 267 -0.03 8.48 33.85
CA LEU A 267 -1.14 7.93 34.62
C LEU A 267 -0.66 6.92 35.68
N ALA A 268 -1.57 6.53 36.58
CA ALA A 268 -1.31 5.50 37.58
C ALA A 268 -1.58 4.10 37.00
N SER A 269 -0.87 3.06 37.47
CA SER A 269 -1.21 1.68 37.13
C SER A 269 -2.67 1.40 37.52
N GLY A 270 -3.43 0.75 36.64
CA GLY A 270 -4.84 0.53 36.91
C GLY A 270 -5.65 0.12 35.69
N ILE A 271 -6.97 0.09 35.91
CA ILE A 271 -7.95 -0.21 34.89
C ILE A 271 -8.45 1.10 34.29
N TYR A 272 -8.40 1.16 32.96
CA TYR A 272 -8.95 2.24 32.17
C TYR A 272 -9.99 1.71 31.19
N PHE A 273 -10.88 2.58 30.76
CA PHE A 273 -11.85 2.29 29.71
C PHE A 273 -11.61 3.22 28.55
N TYR A 274 -11.79 2.75 27.33
CA TYR A 274 -11.79 3.60 26.15
C TYR A 274 -13.10 3.38 25.39
N LYS A 275 -13.63 4.48 24.85
CA LYS A 275 -14.96 4.53 24.23
C LYS A 275 -14.87 5.15 22.85
N LEU A 276 -15.35 4.42 21.85
CA LEU A 276 -15.61 4.90 20.51
C LEU A 276 -17.06 5.38 20.43
N GLN A 277 -17.26 6.57 19.87
CA GLN A 277 -18.58 7.14 19.63
C GLN A 277 -18.63 7.78 18.25
N THR A 278 -19.64 7.40 17.45
CA THR A 278 -19.87 7.89 16.09
C THR A 278 -21.36 7.80 15.79
N GLY A 279 -21.99 8.89 15.33
CA GLY A 279 -23.43 8.92 15.10
C GLY A 279 -24.23 8.38 16.29
N SER A 280 -25.01 7.31 16.06
CA SER A 280 -25.76 6.57 17.09
C SER A 280 -25.00 5.38 17.70
N TYR A 281 -23.81 5.05 17.20
CA TYR A 281 -22.99 3.95 17.69
C TYR A 281 -22.10 4.37 18.85
N SER A 282 -21.99 3.48 19.83
CA SER A 282 -21.12 3.66 20.99
C SER A 282 -20.66 2.30 21.52
N GLN A 283 -19.36 2.05 21.53
CA GLN A 283 -18.76 0.85 22.12
C GLN A 283 -17.65 1.25 23.10
N SER A 284 -17.50 0.48 24.18
CA SER A 284 -16.45 0.70 25.16
C SER A 284 -15.70 -0.60 25.45
N ARG A 285 -14.40 -0.48 25.69
CA ARG A 285 -13.54 -1.61 26.09
C ARG A 285 -12.66 -1.23 27.25
N LYS A 286 -12.17 -2.25 27.94
CA LYS A 286 -11.34 -2.15 29.15
C LYS A 286 -9.89 -2.43 28.79
N MET A 287 -8.97 -1.65 29.34
CA MET A 287 -7.53 -1.88 29.24
C MET A 287 -6.86 -1.81 30.61
N ILE A 288 -5.74 -2.53 30.76
CA ILE A 288 -4.99 -2.63 32.02
C ILE A 288 -3.60 -2.02 31.78
N PHE A 289 -3.32 -0.92 32.45
CA PHE A 289 -2.00 -0.29 32.44
C PHE A 289 -1.17 -0.78 33.63
N LEU A 290 0.05 -1.26 33.36
CA LEU A 290 1.02 -1.64 34.37
C LEU A 290 2.24 -0.74 34.25
N LYS A 291 2.51 0.08 35.28
CA LYS A 291 3.74 0.86 35.40
C LYS A 291 4.90 0.01 35.87
#